data_AF-A0A0J7KPH9-F1
#
_entry.id   AF-A0A0J7KPH9-F1
#
_cell.length_a   1.000
_cell.length_b   1.000
_cell.length_c   1.000
_cell.angle_alpha   90.00
_cell.angle_beta   90.00
_cell.angle_gamma   90.00
#
_symmetry.space_group_name_H-M   'P 1'
#
loop_
_entity.id
_entity.type
_entity.pdbx_description
1 polymer ?
#
loop_
_entity_poly.entity_id
_entity_poly.type
_entity_poly.pdbx_seq_one_letter_code
_entity_poly.pdbx_strand_id
1 'polypeptide(L)'
;MRARQAELWLTTLYTGSMVFCITSVISLVTAWQHWTWTLDTCINIDCGCILYGISTFRTFIGGDVKLCHFGSYCLTPVIVIAMCLGGFHGYRCCIYKNLDDPKQISRKRTHDEDR
;
A
#
# COMPACT_ATOMS: atom_id res chain seq x y z
N MET A 1 -18.71 13.85 -12.13
CA MET A 1 -17.62 14.41 -11.28
C MET A 1 -16.62 15.14 -12.17
N ARG A 2 -15.99 16.22 -11.70
CA ARG A 2 -14.89 16.87 -12.44
C ARG A 2 -13.63 15.99 -12.39
N ALA A 3 -12.83 15.98 -13.46
CA ALA A 3 -11.63 15.14 -13.56
C ALA A 3 -10.66 15.34 -12.37
N ARG A 4 -10.40 16.60 -11.99
CA ARG A 4 -9.57 16.94 -10.82
C ARG A 4 -10.11 16.36 -9.51
N GLN A 5 -11.43 16.35 -9.33
CA GLN A 5 -12.05 15.82 -8.12
C GLN A 5 -11.91 14.29 -8.05
N ALA A 6 -12.00 13.60 -9.20
CA ALA A 6 -11.75 12.16 -9.27
C ALA A 6 -10.29 11.81 -8.93
N GLU A 7 -9.32 12.55 -9.48
CA GLU A 7 -7.90 12.37 -9.19
C GLU A 7 -7.58 12.59 -7.69
N LEU A 8 -8.21 13.59 -7.05
CA LEU A 8 -8.07 13.83 -5.61
C LEU A 8 -8.62 12.68 -4.76
N TRP A 9 -9.80 12.17 -5.11
CA TRP A 9 -10.38 10.99 -4.44
C TRP A 9 -9.49 9.77 -4.60
N LEU A 10 -9.01 9.47 -5.81
CA LEU A 10 -8.11 8.35 -6.07
C LEU A 10 -6.84 8.46 -5.25
N THR A 11 -6.19 9.64 -5.26
CA THR A 11 -4.99 9.91 -4.46
C THR A 11 -5.25 9.64 -2.97
N THR A 12 -6.38 10.12 -2.46
CA THR A 12 -6.74 10.00 -1.04
C THR A 12 -7.00 8.54 -0.66
N LEU A 13 -7.75 7.82 -1.49
CA LEU A 13 -8.11 6.42 -1.25
C LEU A 13 -6.90 5.49 -1.34
N TYR A 14 -6.02 5.65 -2.34
CA TYR A 14 -4.80 4.86 -2.46
C TYR A 14 -3.79 5.16 -1.34
N THR A 15 -3.61 6.44 -0.99
CA THR A 15 -2.70 6.80 0.10
C THR A 15 -3.23 6.31 1.44
N GLY A 16 -4.54 6.47 1.70
CA GLY A 16 -5.20 5.97 2.89
C GLY A 16 -5.10 4.44 2.99
N SER A 17 -5.40 3.72 1.91
CA SER A 17 -5.32 2.25 1.91
C SER A 17 -3.89 1.76 2.16
N MET A 18 -2.88 2.43 1.59
CA MET A 18 -1.47 2.14 1.87
C MET A 18 -1.16 2.28 3.36
N VAL A 19 -1.55 3.39 3.99
CA VAL A 19 -1.33 3.64 5.42
C VAL A 19 -2.03 2.58 6.29
N PHE A 20 -3.30 2.28 6.00
CA PHE A 20 -4.03 1.24 6.74
C PHE A 20 -3.41 -0.15 6.57
N CYS A 21 -2.92 -0.49 5.37
CA CYS A 21 -2.21 -1.75 5.14
C CYS A 21 -0.92 -1.81 5.96
N ILE A 22 -0.09 -0.76 5.94
CA ILE A 22 1.14 -0.69 6.73
C ILE A 22 0.85 -0.83 8.22
N THR A 23 -0.14 -0.11 8.75
CA THR A 23 -0.54 -0.20 10.16
C THR A 23 -1.01 -1.60 10.52
N SER A 24 -1.77 -2.27 9.63
CA SER A 24 -2.21 -3.65 9.82
C SER A 24 -1.03 -4.63 9.89
N VAL A 25 -0.09 -4.53 8.93
CA VAL A 25 1.14 -5.33 8.90
C VAL A 25 1.94 -5.13 10.19
N ILE A 26 2.20 -3.88 10.59
CA ILE A 26 2.96 -3.58 11.81
C ILE A 26 2.28 -4.16 13.04
N SER A 27 0.95 -4.04 13.16
CA SER A 27 0.21 -4.56 14.31
C SER A 27 0.31 -6.08 14.41
N LEU A 28 0.16 -6.79 13.29
CA LEU A 28 0.28 -8.25 13.22
C LEU A 28 1.70 -8.73 13.51
N VAL A 29 2.70 -8.10 12.87
CA VAL A 29 4.12 -8.43 13.09
C VAL A 29 4.51 -8.17 14.54
N THR A 30 4.10 -7.03 15.12
CA THR A 30 4.40 -6.70 16.52
C THR A 30 3.80 -7.76 17.46
N ALA A 31 2.52 -8.11 17.28
CA ALA A 31 1.90 -9.16 18.07
C ALA A 31 2.65 -10.50 17.93
N TRP A 32 3.02 -10.86 16.70
CA TRP A 32 3.76 -12.10 16.41
C TRP A 32 5.24 -12.09 16.83
N GLN A 33 5.87 -10.94 17.02
CA GLN A 33 7.23 -10.89 17.59
C GLN A 33 7.21 -10.91 19.12
N HIS A 34 6.19 -10.33 19.75
CA HIS A 34 6.14 -10.18 21.21
C HIS A 34 5.44 -11.32 21.97
N TRP A 35 4.62 -12.13 21.31
CA TRP A 35 3.87 -13.22 21.95
C TRP A 35 4.74 -14.40 22.43
N THR A 36 6.04 -14.46 22.12
CA THR A 36 6.95 -15.53 22.59
C THR A 36 7.06 -15.58 24.12
N TRP A 37 6.78 -14.47 24.80
CA TRP A 37 6.74 -14.38 26.26
C TRP A 37 5.43 -14.93 26.85
N THR A 38 4.43 -15.18 26.01
CA THR A 38 3.08 -15.61 26.40
C THR A 38 2.85 -17.11 26.17
N LEU A 39 3.75 -17.83 25.48
CA LEU A 39 3.60 -19.28 25.32
C LEU A 39 4.23 -20.04 26.47
N ASP A 40 3.42 -20.92 27.06
CA ASP A 40 3.88 -21.95 28.00
C ASP A 40 4.53 -23.16 27.30
N THR A 41 4.35 -23.31 25.97
CA THR A 41 4.83 -24.48 25.24
C THR A 41 5.48 -24.09 23.90
N CYS A 42 6.78 -24.37 23.77
CA CYS A 42 7.49 -24.32 22.49
C CYS A 42 8.03 -25.72 22.18
N ILE A 43 7.91 -26.16 20.92
CA ILE A 43 8.54 -27.40 20.47
C ILE A 43 9.94 -27.02 19.98
N ASN A 44 10.95 -27.21 20.83
CA ASN A 44 12.34 -26.81 20.57
C ASN A 44 12.51 -25.28 20.55
N ILE A 45 12.83 -24.66 19.40
CA ILE A 45 13.02 -23.20 19.24
C ILE A 45 11.77 -22.52 18.65
N ASP A 46 10.88 -23.31 18.03
CA ASP A 46 9.67 -22.79 17.38
C ASP A 46 8.50 -22.80 18.36
N CYS A 47 8.16 -21.61 18.83
CA CYS A 47 6.95 -21.39 19.62
C CYS A 47 5.69 -21.34 18.73
N GLY A 48 5.84 -21.15 17.40
CA GLY A 48 4.73 -21.09 16.44
C GLY A 48 4.28 -19.67 16.16
N CYS A 49 2.97 -19.44 16.05
CA CYS A 49 2.42 -18.08 16.06
C CYS A 49 1.05 -17.96 16.75
N ILE A 50 0.64 -16.74 17.13
CA ILE A 50 -0.63 -16.51 17.84
C ILE A 50 -1.86 -16.82 16.98
N LEU A 51 -1.75 -16.63 15.66
CA LEU A 51 -2.83 -16.90 14.72
C LEU A 51 -3.07 -18.42 14.63
N TYR A 52 -4.33 -18.83 14.75
CA TYR A 52 -4.74 -20.23 14.76
C TYR A 52 -4.07 -21.08 15.85
N GLY A 53 -3.61 -20.45 16.94
CA GLY A 53 -3.15 -21.15 18.14
C GLY A 53 -4.29 -21.88 18.86
N ILE A 54 -3.94 -22.92 19.61
CA ILE A 54 -4.87 -23.78 20.32
C ILE A 54 -4.69 -23.57 21.83
N SER A 55 -5.75 -23.10 22.48
CA SER A 55 -5.82 -23.03 23.95
C SER A 55 -6.18 -24.39 24.53
N THR A 56 -5.34 -24.93 25.40
CA THR A 56 -5.63 -26.12 26.20
C THR A 56 -5.85 -25.73 27.67
N PHE A 57 -6.28 -26.67 28.52
CA PHE A 57 -6.58 -26.40 29.93
C PHE A 57 -5.42 -25.83 30.76
N ARG A 58 -4.17 -26.03 30.33
CA ARG A 58 -2.98 -25.58 31.06
C ARG A 58 -1.93 -24.87 30.21
N THR A 59 -2.08 -24.88 28.88
CA THR A 59 -1.05 -24.36 27.97
C THR A 59 -1.67 -23.76 26.72
N PHE A 60 -1.00 -22.80 26.11
CA PHE A 60 -1.36 -22.24 24.82
C PHE A 60 -0.34 -22.68 23.77
N ILE A 61 -0.79 -23.44 22.77
CA ILE A 61 0.06 -23.97 21.70
C ILE A 61 -0.06 -23.05 20.48
N GLY A 62 1.08 -22.57 19.98
CA GLY A 62 1.13 -21.74 18.76
C GLY A 62 0.65 -22.46 17.50
N GLY A 63 0.08 -21.70 16.57
CA GLY A 63 -0.24 -22.16 15.21
C GLY A 63 0.98 -22.21 14.28
N ASP A 64 0.74 -22.61 13.03
CA ASP A 64 1.80 -22.73 12.01
C ASP A 64 2.40 -21.37 11.63
N VAL A 65 3.73 -21.25 11.74
CA VAL A 65 4.51 -20.06 11.42
C VAL A 65 4.33 -19.57 9.98
N LYS A 66 4.01 -20.47 9.04
CA LYS A 66 3.76 -20.12 7.62
C LYS A 66 2.47 -19.33 7.46
N LEU A 67 1.44 -19.65 8.26
CA LEU A 67 0.19 -18.89 8.26
C LEU A 67 0.40 -17.48 8.77
N CYS A 68 1.30 -17.29 9.75
CA CYS A 68 1.63 -15.96 10.25
C CYS A 68 2.51 -15.15 9.32
N HIS A 69 3.45 -15.78 8.62
CA HIS A 69 4.15 -15.12 7.51
C HIS A 69 3.15 -14.62 6.46
N PHE A 70 2.22 -15.49 6.05
CA PHE A 70 1.21 -15.12 5.07
C PHE A 70 0.31 -14.00 5.59
N GLY A 71 -0.30 -14.15 6.77
CA GLY A 71 -1.19 -13.15 7.36
C GLY A 71 -0.52 -11.80 7.60
N SER A 72 0.76 -11.80 7.98
CA SER A 72 1.52 -10.57 8.24
C SER A 72 1.99 -9.87 6.97
N TYR A 73 2.38 -10.62 5.93
CA TYR A 73 3.04 -10.05 4.76
C TYR A 73 2.22 -10.11 3.46
N CYS A 74 1.01 -10.70 3.45
CA CYS A 74 0.17 -10.78 2.24
C CYS A 74 -0.23 -9.42 1.68
N LEU A 75 -0.25 -8.37 2.51
CA LEU A 75 -0.58 -7.00 2.09
C LEU A 75 0.61 -6.26 1.45
N THR A 76 1.83 -6.81 1.47
CA THR A 76 3.01 -6.21 0.84
C THR A 76 2.79 -5.81 -0.63
N PRO A 77 2.29 -6.69 -1.53
CA PRO A 77 2.00 -6.29 -2.91
C PRO A 77 0.95 -5.18 -3.02
N VAL A 78 -0.05 -5.18 -2.13
CA VAL A 78 -1.09 -4.13 -2.09
C VAL A 78 -0.48 -2.77 -1.73
N ILE A 79 0.44 -2.74 -0.76
CA ILE A 79 1.16 -1.52 -0.36
C ILE A 79 1.93 -0.95 -1.55
N VAL A 80 2.63 -1.80 -2.32
CA VAL A 80 3.40 -1.36 -3.50
C VAL A 80 2.48 -0.78 -4.57
N ILE A 81 1.37 -1.45 -4.89
CA ILE A 81 0.41 -0.97 -5.89
C ILE A 81 -0.23 0.35 -5.44
N ALA A 82 -0.64 0.43 -4.16
CA ALA A 82 -1.24 1.63 -3.59
C ALA A 82 -0.26 2.82 -3.58
N MET A 83 1.02 2.58 -3.29
CA MET A 83 2.07 3.59 -3.37
C MET A 83 2.24 4.13 -4.80
N CYS A 84 2.33 3.23 -5.79
CA CYS A 84 2.48 3.62 -7.21
C CYS A 84 1.27 4.43 -7.70
N LEU A 85 0.05 3.95 -7.44
CA LEU A 85 -1.17 4.61 -7.90
C LEU A 85 -1.45 5.91 -7.13
N GLY A 86 -1.22 5.92 -5.82
CA GLY A 86 -1.32 7.12 -5.00
C GLY A 86 -0.34 8.21 -5.47
N GLY A 87 0.91 7.83 -5.74
CA GLY A 87 1.92 8.75 -6.29
C GLY A 87 1.55 9.26 -7.68
N PHE A 88 1.07 8.38 -8.58
CA PHE A 88 0.66 8.77 -9.93
C PHE A 88 -0.52 9.76 -9.93
N HIS A 89 -1.59 9.45 -9.21
CA HIS A 89 -2.75 10.33 -9.11
C HIS A 89 -2.44 11.63 -8.34
N GLY A 90 -1.60 11.55 -7.31
CA GLY A 90 -1.13 12.72 -6.57
C GLY A 90 -0.30 13.65 -7.45
N TYR A 91 0.59 13.09 -8.26
CA TYR A 91 1.37 13.85 -9.25
C TYR A 91 0.47 14.60 -10.23
N ARG A 92 -0.60 13.96 -10.75
CA ARG A 92 -1.55 14.60 -11.67
C ARG A 92 -2.39 15.69 -11.02
N CYS A 93 -2.62 15.60 -9.71
CA CYS A 93 -3.26 16.67 -8.94
C CYS A 93 -2.36 17.90 -8.77
N CYS A 94 -1.07 17.68 -8.52
CA CYS A 94 -0.12 18.73 -8.15
C CYS A 94 0.56 19.39 -9.36
N ILE A 95 0.77 18.65 -10.45
CA ILE A 95 1.35 19.19 -11.68
C ILE A 95 0.23 19.50 -12.66
N TYR A 96 -0.23 20.75 -12.65
CA TYR A 96 -1.09 21.30 -13.68
C TYR A 96 -0.29 21.36 -14.98
N LYS A 97 -0.36 20.31 -15.78
CA LYS A 97 0.11 20.35 -17.15
C LYS A 97 -0.86 21.26 -17.90
N ASN A 98 -0.39 22.44 -18.29
CA ASN A 98 -0.96 23.29 -19.34
C ASN A 98 -0.89 22.55 -20.70
N LEU A 99 -1.49 21.36 -20.76
CA LEU A 99 -1.71 20.59 -21.99
C LEU A 99 -3.07 20.93 -22.61
N ASP A 100 -3.97 21.56 -21.84
CA ASP A 100 -5.26 22.07 -22.32
C ASP A 100 -5.15 23.41 -23.05
N ASP A 101 -4.04 24.14 -22.89
CA ASP A 101 -3.67 25.17 -23.86
C ASP A 101 -2.98 24.46 -25.03
N PRO A 102 -3.65 24.25 -26.18
CA PRO A 102 -2.95 23.79 -27.36
C PRO A 102 -1.87 24.83 -27.62
N LYS A 103 -0.60 24.42 -27.46
CA LYS A 103 0.53 25.24 -27.88
C LYS A 103 0.36 25.38 -29.39
N GLN A 104 -0.28 26.48 -29.84
CA GLN A 104 -0.43 26.77 -31.25
C GLN A 104 0.98 26.82 -31.80
N ILE A 105 1.35 25.78 -32.55
CA ILE A 105 2.51 25.84 -33.43
C ILE A 105 2.10 26.91 -34.44
N SER A 106 2.47 28.16 -34.16
CA SER A 106 2.33 29.26 -35.10
C SER A 106 3.22 28.90 -36.28
N ARG A 107 2.60 28.24 -37.27
CA ARG A 107 3.19 28.00 -38.58
C ARG A 107 3.41 29.40 -39.16
N LYS A 108 4.62 29.93 -39.00
CA LYS A 108 5.09 31.11 -39.73
C LYS A 108 4.80 30.83 -41.21
N ARG A 109 3.73 31.44 -41.72
CA ARG A 109 3.47 31.52 -43.15
C ARG A 109 4.45 32.57 -43.66
N THR A 110 5.66 32.15 -44.02
CA THR A 110 6.50 32.92 -44.94
C THR A 110 5.75 32.97 -46.26
N HIS A 111 4.89 33.99 -46.40
CA HIS A 111 4.45 34.45 -47.70
C HIS A 111 5.62 35.28 -48.23
N ASP A 112 6.44 34.61 -49.03
CA ASP A 112 7.41 35.25 -49.89
C ASP A 112 6.59 36.03 -50.95
N GLU A 113 6.29 37.29 -50.66
CA GLU A 113 6.00 38.26 -51.73
C GLU A 113 7.35 38.76 -52.24
N ASP A 114 7.95 37.98 -53.15
CA ASP A 114 8.98 38.52 -54.02
C ASP A 114 8.31 39.05 -55.28
N ARG A 115 8.59 40.32 -55.52
CA ARG A 115 8.00 41.24 -56.47
C ARG A 115 8.91 41.38 -57.69
#